data_AF-A0A937ZBV9-F1
#
_entry.id   AF-A0A937ZBV9-F1
#
_cell.length_a   1.000
_cell.length_b   1.000
_cell.length_c   1.000
_cell.angle_alpha   90.00
_cell.angle_beta   90.00
_cell.angle_gamma   90.00
#
_symmetry.space_group_name_H-M   'P 1'
#
loop_
_entity.id
_entity.type
_entity.pdbx_description
1 polymer ?
#
loop_
_entity_poly.entity_id
_entity_poly.type
_entity_poly.pdbx_seq_one_letter_code
_entity_poly.pdbx_strand_id
1 'polypeptide(L)'
;MPPLIVRRASTTVELRDGQSFVIGGLLQSVGQNQINQLPWLGDIPVLGTLFRSTSYQKRETDLAIIVTPRLVRPARPGDVIKTPLDGTLPPNDKDLFLMGKTEVSRAAARLHAGLPPREFTGHMLDLPKGGARVVSARK
;
A
#
# COMPACT_ATOMS: atom_id res chain seq x y z
N MET A 1 8.90 3.64 27.09
CA MET A 1 8.11 4.01 25.89
C MET A 1 8.77 3.35 24.68
N PRO A 2 8.03 2.68 23.78
CA PRO A 2 8.64 2.06 22.60
C PRO A 2 9.25 3.12 21.66
N PRO A 3 10.37 2.81 20.97
CA PRO A 3 11.01 3.74 20.06
C PRO A 3 10.18 3.90 18.78
N LEU A 4 9.87 5.15 18.40
CA LEU A 4 9.27 5.47 17.10
C LEU A 4 10.38 5.57 16.04
N ILE A 5 10.32 4.71 15.01
CA ILE A 5 11.26 4.75 13.89
C ILE A 5 10.58 5.45 12.71
N VAL A 6 11.05 6.65 12.36
CA VAL A 6 10.53 7.44 11.22
C VAL A 6 11.57 7.51 10.12
N ARG A 7 11.16 7.24 8.87
CA ARG A 7 11.97 7.44 7.66
C ARG A 7 11.40 8.60 6.85
N ARG A 8 12.22 9.56 6.42
CA ARG A 8 11.80 10.71 5.60
C ARG A 8 12.76 10.90 4.42
N ALA A 9 12.22 11.22 3.25
CA ALA A 9 12.96 11.60 2.06
C ALA A 9 12.34 12.90 1.51
N SER A 10 13.17 13.83 1.03
CA SER A 10 12.73 15.10 0.43
C SER A 10 13.53 15.34 -0.84
N THR A 11 12.84 15.38 -1.98
CA THR A 11 13.45 15.61 -3.30
C THR A 11 12.57 16.56 -4.10
N THR A 12 13.17 17.32 -5.02
CA THR A 12 12.46 18.19 -5.97
C THR A 12 12.68 17.63 -7.36
N VAL A 13 11.61 17.33 -8.09
CA VAL A 13 11.66 16.69 -9.41
C VAL A 13 10.67 17.32 -10.37
N GLU A 14 11.04 17.46 -11.64
CA GLU A 14 10.15 17.89 -12.71
C GLU A 14 9.70 16.67 -13.52
N LEU A 15 8.38 16.46 -13.60
CA LEU A 15 7.78 15.29 -14.24
C LEU A 15 6.61 15.72 -15.13
N ARG A 16 6.38 15.00 -16.22
CA ARG A 16 5.18 15.15 -17.05
C ARG A 16 3.99 14.40 -16.45
N ASP A 17 2.77 14.74 -16.89
CA ASP A 17 1.55 14.03 -16.50
C ASP A 17 1.69 12.52 -16.78
N GLY A 18 1.46 11.70 -15.76
CA GLY A 18 1.54 10.24 -15.85
C GLY A 18 2.96 9.64 -15.82
N GLN A 19 4.02 10.46 -15.74
CA GLN A 19 5.40 9.97 -15.71
C GLN A 19 5.80 9.51 -14.30
N SER A 20 6.15 8.23 -14.15
CA SER A 20 6.61 7.70 -12.86
C SER A 20 8.08 8.01 -12.58
N PHE A 21 8.41 8.31 -11.33
CA PHE A 21 9.77 8.52 -10.84
C PHE A 21 10.02 7.79 -9.52
N VAL A 22 11.23 7.27 -9.33
CA VAL A 22 11.65 6.60 -8.10
C VAL A 22 12.33 7.61 -7.19
N ILE A 23 11.69 7.92 -6.06
CA ILE A 23 12.18 8.93 -5.11
C ILE A 23 13.35 8.38 -4.27
N GLY A 24 13.39 7.06 -4.06
CA GLY A 24 14.47 6.41 -3.36
C GLY A 24 14.29 4.91 -3.21
N GLY A 25 15.40 4.24 -2.91
CA GLY A 25 15.48 2.86 -2.49
C GLY A 25 16.20 2.76 -1.14
N LEU A 26 15.81 1.84 -0.27
CA LEU A 26 16.51 1.58 0.99
C LEU A 26 16.87 0.10 1.05
N LEU A 27 18.17 -0.19 1.06
CA LEU A 27 18.76 -1.50 1.30
C LEU A 27 19.32 -1.52 2.74
N GLN A 28 18.77 -2.37 3.59
CA GLN A 28 19.25 -2.55 4.96
C GLN A 28 19.69 -3.99 5.18
N SER A 29 20.94 -4.20 5.58
CA SER A 29 21.50 -5.50 5.93
C SER A 29 21.95 -5.48 7.39
N VAL A 30 21.38 -6.36 8.21
CA VAL A 30 21.76 -6.54 9.61
C VAL A 30 22.30 -7.95 9.79
N GLY A 31 23.59 -8.06 10.09
CA GLY A 31 24.25 -9.31 10.45
C GLY A 31 24.51 -9.36 11.97
N GLN A 32 24.10 -10.44 12.62
CA GLN A 32 24.38 -10.70 14.02
C GLN A 32 25.08 -12.06 14.14
N ASN A 33 26.31 -12.03 14.65
CA ASN A 33 27.08 -13.23 14.97
C ASN A 33 27.13 -13.34 16.49
N GLN A 34 26.52 -14.38 17.04
CA GLN A 34 26.56 -14.66 18.47
C GLN A 34 27.27 -15.99 18.70
N ILE A 35 28.34 -15.95 19.49
CA ILE A 35 29.08 -17.14 19.85
C ILE A 35 28.97 -17.33 21.36
N ASN A 36 28.29 -18.40 21.76
CA ASN A 36 28.21 -18.84 23.14
C ASN A 36 29.17 -20.01 23.32
N GLN A 37 30.08 -19.93 24.28
CA GLN A 37 30.98 -21.03 24.61
C GLN A 37 31.18 -21.18 26.11
N LEU A 38 31.50 -22.40 26.53
CA LEU A 38 31.96 -22.67 27.89
C LEU A 38 33.40 -22.16 28.07
N PRO A 39 33.71 -21.45 29.18
CA PRO A 39 35.07 -21.02 29.47
C PRO A 39 36.00 -22.26 29.61
N TRP A 40 37.24 -22.15 29.13
CA TRP A 40 38.27 -23.21 29.06
C TRP A 40 38.04 -24.34 28.06
N LEU A 41 36.83 -24.91 27.96
CA LEU A 41 36.55 -26.05 27.06
C LEU A 41 36.32 -25.64 25.60
N GLY A 42 35.86 -24.40 25.36
CA GLY A 42 35.51 -23.91 24.02
C GLY A 42 36.68 -23.64 23.07
N ASP A 43 37.91 -23.56 23.59
CA ASP A 43 39.11 -23.20 22.81
C ASP A 43 40.01 -24.42 22.48
N ILE A 44 39.61 -25.64 22.88
CA ILE A 44 40.35 -26.86 22.57
C ILE A 44 40.23 -27.18 21.07
N PRO A 45 41.33 -27.30 20.31
CA PRO A 45 41.27 -27.69 18.91
C PRO A 45 40.64 -29.10 18.79
N VAL A 46 39.82 -29.31 17.74
CA VAL A 46 39.05 -30.54 17.48
C VAL A 46 37.85 -30.76 18.42
N LEU A 47 37.96 -30.55 19.74
CA LEU A 47 36.88 -30.82 20.71
C LEU A 47 36.01 -29.60 21.07
N GLY A 48 36.54 -28.38 20.95
CA GLY A 48 35.87 -27.15 21.37
C GLY A 48 34.60 -26.81 20.59
N THR A 49 34.44 -27.35 19.38
CA THR A 49 33.24 -27.18 18.54
C THR A 49 32.00 -27.85 19.13
N LEU A 50 32.16 -28.93 19.92
CA LEU A 50 31.06 -29.59 20.64
C LEU A 50 30.55 -28.76 21.83
N PHE A 51 31.39 -27.87 22.36
CA PHE A 51 31.12 -27.04 23.54
C PHE A 51 30.91 -25.55 23.21
N ARG A 52 30.86 -25.21 21.91
CA ARG A 52 30.60 -23.87 21.39
C ARG A 52 29.36 -23.90 20.49
N SER A 53 28.43 -23.00 20.77
CA SER A 53 27.27 -22.74 19.90
C SER A 53 27.49 -21.42 19.17
N THR A 54 27.48 -21.47 17.84
CA THR A 54 27.53 -20.28 16.99
C THR A 54 26.14 -20.07 16.37
N SER A 55 25.59 -18.88 16.53
CA SER A 55 24.35 -18.46 15.88
C SER A 55 24.68 -17.34 14.90
N TYR A 56 24.32 -17.55 13.64
CA TYR A 56 24.45 -16.56 12.57
C TYR A 56 23.04 -16.13 12.16
N GLN A 57 22.74 -14.83 12.27
CA GLN A 57 21.48 -14.26 11.84
C GLN A 57 21.72 -13.13 10.84
N LYS A 58 21.12 -13.24 9.64
CA LYS A 58 21.17 -12.21 8.58
C LYS A 58 19.75 -11.74 8.26
N ARG A 59 19.50 -10.43 8.31
CA ARG A 59 18.22 -9.81 7.91
C ARG A 59 18.46 -8.78 6.82
N GLU A 60 17.77 -8.94 5.70
CA GLU A 60 17.80 -8.01 4.56
C GLU A 60 16.42 -7.36 4.39
N THR A 61 16.39 -6.06 4.11
CA THR A 61 15.15 -5.31 3.88
C THR A 61 15.31 -4.35 2.71
N ASP A 62 14.48 -4.55 1.70
CA ASP A 62 14.42 -3.74 0.48
C ASP A 62 13.12 -2.92 0.45
N LEU A 63 13.24 -1.63 0.14
CA LEU A 63 12.10 -0.73 -0.01
C LEU A 63 12.32 0.17 -1.23
N ALA A 64 11.32 0.32 -2.08
CA ALA A 64 11.30 1.27 -3.19
C ALA A 64 10.05 2.16 -3.11
N ILE A 65 10.22 3.46 -3.32
CA ILE A 65 9.13 4.43 -3.32
C ILE A 65 8.98 5.01 -4.73
N ILE A 66 7.84 4.72 -5.37
CA ILE A 66 7.49 5.17 -6.72
C ILE A 66 6.37 6.19 -6.62
N VAL A 67 6.50 7.31 -7.34
CA VAL A 67 5.47 8.35 -7.43
C VAL A 67 5.11 8.62 -8.88
N THR A 68 3.82 8.77 -9.15
CA THR A 68 3.26 9.08 -10.47
C THR A 68 2.33 10.28 -10.33
N PRO A 69 2.70 11.48 -10.81
CA PRO A 69 1.86 12.66 -10.77
C PRO A 69 0.75 12.55 -11.83
N ARG A 70 -0.40 13.17 -11.55
CA ARG A 70 -1.53 13.27 -12.47
C ARG A 70 -2.05 14.70 -12.53
N LEU A 71 -2.24 15.23 -13.73
CA LEU A 71 -2.79 16.57 -13.96
C LEU A 71 -4.32 16.48 -14.14
N VAL A 72 -5.07 17.25 -13.35
CA VAL A 72 -6.54 17.28 -13.41
C VAL A 72 -7.04 18.65 -13.82
N ARG A 73 -8.17 18.68 -14.53
CA ARG A 73 -8.81 19.93 -14.95
C ARG A 73 -9.55 20.56 -13.76
N PRO A 74 -9.46 21.89 -13.56
CA PRO A 74 -10.19 22.56 -12.49
C PRO A 74 -11.70 22.53 -12.75
N ALA A 75 -12.46 22.33 -11.67
CA ALA A 75 -13.90 22.46 -11.65
C ALA A 75 -14.34 23.91 -11.87
N ARG A 76 -15.34 24.14 -12.71
CA ARG A 76 -15.98 25.46 -12.84
C ARG A 76 -17.10 25.61 -11.81
N PRO A 77 -17.41 26.85 -11.36
CA PRO A 77 -18.58 27.08 -10.52
C PRO A 77 -19.86 26.58 -11.23
N GLY A 78 -20.58 25.65 -10.60
CA GLY A 78 -21.77 25.00 -11.17
C GLY A 78 -21.54 23.59 -11.74
N ASP A 79 -20.29 23.15 -11.87
CA ASP A 79 -19.98 21.77 -12.27
C ASP A 79 -20.36 20.79 -11.15
N VAL A 80 -21.08 19.71 -11.51
CA VAL A 80 -21.36 18.62 -10.57
C VAL A 80 -20.12 17.75 -10.46
N ILE A 81 -19.41 17.87 -9.34
CA ILE A 81 -18.21 17.07 -9.06
C ILE A 81 -18.61 15.69 -8.56
N LYS A 82 -18.02 14.66 -9.17
CA LYS A 82 -18.22 13.29 -8.73
C LYS A 82 -17.67 13.12 -7.32
N THR A 83 -18.53 12.84 -6.35
CA THR A 83 -18.13 12.52 -4.99
C THR A 83 -17.98 11.00 -4.81
N PRO A 84 -17.18 10.53 -3.84
CA PRO A 84 -17.06 9.10 -3.54
C PRO A 84 -18.41 8.43 -3.20
N LEU A 85 -19.40 9.21 -2.77
CA LEU A 85 -20.72 8.76 -2.35
C LEU A 85 -21.73 8.67 -3.51
N ASP A 86 -21.38 9.16 -4.71
CA ASP A 86 -22.28 9.14 -5.86
C ASP A 86 -22.40 7.76 -6.54
N GLY A 87 -21.53 6.81 -6.18
CA GLY A 87 -21.52 5.46 -6.76
C GLY A 87 -22.56 4.50 -6.16
N THR A 88 -22.94 4.69 -4.91
CA THR A 88 -23.75 3.73 -4.15
C THR A 88 -25.02 4.35 -3.59
N LEU A 89 -26.04 3.52 -3.44
CA LEU A 89 -27.27 3.82 -2.71
C LEU A 89 -27.50 2.70 -1.68
N PRO A 90 -28.09 3.04 -0.52
CA PRO A 90 -28.55 2.03 0.41
C PRO A 90 -29.56 1.10 -0.28
N PRO A 91 -29.51 -0.21 -0.01
CA PRO A 91 -30.40 -1.19 -0.61
C PRO A 91 -31.83 -1.05 -0.06
N ASN A 92 -32.81 -1.38 -0.89
CA ASN A 92 -34.20 -1.53 -0.45
C ASN A 92 -34.38 -2.87 0.28
N ASP A 93 -35.43 -3.00 1.10
CA ASP A 93 -35.67 -4.18 1.95
C ASP A 93 -35.60 -5.52 1.20
N LYS A 94 -36.19 -5.60 0.00
CA LYS A 94 -36.12 -6.82 -0.82
C LYS A 94 -34.71 -7.11 -1.33
N ASP A 95 -33.95 -6.08 -1.69
CA ASP A 95 -32.58 -6.23 -2.16
C ASP A 95 -31.64 -6.67 -1.02
N LEU A 96 -31.86 -6.16 0.19
CA LEU A 96 -31.09 -6.51 1.38
C LEU A 96 -31.42 -7.91 1.90
N PHE A 97 -32.71 -8.19 2.14
CA PHE A 97 -33.14 -9.40 2.84
C PHE A 97 -33.36 -10.61 1.93
N LEU A 98 -33.75 -10.41 0.67
CA LEU A 98 -34.01 -11.50 -0.27
C LEU A 98 -32.85 -11.73 -1.23
N MET A 99 -32.20 -10.65 -1.71
CA MET A 99 -31.11 -10.73 -2.68
C MET A 99 -29.70 -10.60 -2.07
N GLY A 100 -29.57 -10.32 -0.77
CA GLY A 100 -28.28 -10.19 -0.09
C GLY A 100 -27.40 -9.04 -0.58
N LYS A 101 -27.95 -8.06 -1.29
CA LYS A 101 -27.21 -6.92 -1.82
C LYS A 101 -27.11 -5.84 -0.76
N THR A 102 -25.90 -5.60 -0.26
CA THR A 102 -25.61 -4.56 0.76
C THR A 102 -25.42 -3.17 0.16
N GLU A 103 -25.18 -3.07 -1.15
CA GLU A 103 -25.06 -1.81 -1.88
C GLU A 103 -25.73 -1.95 -3.26
N VAL A 104 -26.46 -0.91 -3.69
CA VAL A 104 -27.03 -0.83 -5.03
C VAL A 104 -26.33 0.29 -5.81
N SER A 105 -25.97 0.01 -7.06
CA SER A 105 -25.37 1.02 -7.93
C SER A 105 -26.38 2.13 -8.22
N ARG A 106 -26.01 3.38 -7.93
CA ARG A 106 -26.86 4.56 -8.22
C ARG A 106 -27.19 4.66 -9.70
N ALA A 107 -26.27 4.27 -10.59
CA ALA A 107 -26.50 4.27 -12.03
C ALA A 107 -27.61 3.29 -12.42
N ALA A 108 -27.59 2.07 -11.87
CA ALA A 108 -28.64 1.07 -12.11
C ALA A 108 -30.00 1.54 -11.58
N ALA A 109 -30.04 2.10 -10.37
CA ALA A 109 -31.27 2.62 -9.79
C ALA A 109 -31.90 3.76 -10.60
N ARG A 110 -31.09 4.66 -11.17
CA ARG A 110 -31.57 5.76 -12.02
C ARG A 110 -32.12 5.28 -13.36
N LEU A 111 -31.46 4.30 -13.98
CA LEU A 111 -31.95 3.66 -15.20
C LEU A 111 -33.30 2.97 -14.96
N HIS A 112 -33.45 2.27 -13.83
CA HIS A 112 -34.75 1.69 -13.43
C HIS A 112 -35.83 2.74 -13.18
N ALA A 113 -35.44 3.92 -12.68
CA ALA A 113 -36.35 5.06 -12.46
C ALA A 113 -36.63 5.90 -13.72
N GLY A 114 -36.12 5.50 -14.89
CA GLY A 114 -36.31 6.24 -16.15
C GLY A 114 -35.60 7.60 -16.20
N LEU A 115 -34.64 7.85 -15.30
CA LEU A 115 -33.89 9.11 -15.24
C LEU A 115 -32.64 9.02 -16.12
N PRO A 116 -32.29 10.09 -16.86
CA PRO A 116 -31.08 10.10 -17.66
C PRO A 116 -29.82 9.99 -16.78
N PRO A 117 -28.71 9.45 -17.33
CA PRO A 117 -27.42 9.42 -16.65
C PRO A 117 -26.98 10.84 -16.27
N ARG A 118 -26.46 11.01 -15.05
CA ARG A 118 -25.92 12.29 -14.61
C ARG A 118 -24.49 12.41 -15.12
N GLU A 119 -24.20 13.41 -15.95
CA GLU A 119 -22.83 13.73 -16.34
C GLU A 119 -22.11 14.38 -15.16
N PHE A 120 -20.95 13.84 -14.80
CA PHE A 120 -20.09 14.41 -13.77
C PHE A 120 -18.85 15.01 -14.41
N THR A 121 -18.44 16.16 -13.90
CA THR A 121 -17.19 16.81 -14.32
C THR A 121 -16.08 16.42 -13.35
N GLY A 122 -14.87 16.26 -13.89
CA GLY A 122 -13.67 15.86 -13.14
C GLY A 122 -13.27 14.40 -13.38
N HIS A 123 -12.11 14.03 -12.86
CA HIS A 123 -11.59 12.66 -12.94
C HIS A 123 -11.35 12.14 -11.53
N MET A 124 -11.98 11.02 -11.19
CA MET A 124 -11.67 10.27 -9.98
C MET A 124 -10.69 9.15 -10.37
N LEU A 125 -9.55 9.04 -9.69
CA LEU A 125 -8.76 7.82 -9.75
C LEU A 125 -9.63 6.70 -9.19
N ASP A 126 -10.04 5.77 -10.04
CA ASP A 126 -10.72 4.56 -9.60
C ASP A 126 -9.68 3.67 -8.91
N LEU A 127 -9.55 3.85 -7.60
CA LEU A 127 -8.73 2.99 -6.78
C LEU A 127 -9.52 1.69 -6.60
N PRO A 128 -8.93 0.51 -6.91
CA PRO A 128 -9.60 -0.76 -6.62
C PRO A 128 -9.96 -0.79 -5.13
N LYS A 129 -11.27 -0.78 -4.85
CA LYS A 129 -11.77 -0.82 -3.48
C LYS A 129 -11.28 -2.11 -2.83
N GLY A 130 -10.29 -1.99 -1.93
CA GLY A 130 -9.72 -3.11 -1.19
C GLY A 130 -8.24 -3.45 -1.45
N GLY A 131 -7.50 -2.70 -2.28
CA GLY A 131 -6.12 -3.06 -2.62
C GLY A 131 -5.13 -1.91 -2.61
N ALA A 132 -4.50 -1.62 -1.46
CA ALA A 132 -3.19 -0.99 -1.48
C ALA A 132 -2.22 -1.97 -2.16
N ARG A 133 -1.94 -1.78 -3.46
CA ARG A 133 -0.96 -2.60 -4.18
C ARG A 133 0.44 -2.24 -3.68
N VAL A 134 0.80 -2.80 -2.53
CA VAL A 134 2.19 -2.94 -2.10
C VAL A 134 2.84 -3.94 -3.05
N VAL A 135 3.53 -3.45 -4.07
CA VAL A 135 4.30 -4.30 -4.97
C VAL A 135 5.60 -4.66 -4.25
N SER A 136 5.61 -5.79 -3.55
CA SER A 136 6.85 -6.36 -3.02
C SER A 136 7.57 -7.09 -4.17
N ALA A 137 8.58 -6.46 -4.75
CA ALA A 137 9.55 -7.20 -5.55
C ALA A 137 10.48 -7.93 -4.56
N ARG A 138 10.34 -9.26 -4.46
CA ARG A 138 11.36 -10.12 -3.83
C ARG A 138 12.30 -10.60 -4.92
N LYS A 139 13.60 -10.48 -4.67
CA LYS A 139 14.63 -11.21 -5.39
C LYS A 139 15.03 -12.43 -4.57
#